data_AF-A0A933PIU5-F1
#
_entry.id   AF-A0A933PIU5-F1
#
_cell.length_a   1.000
_cell.length_b   1.000
_cell.length_c   1.000
_cell.angle_alpha   90.00
_cell.angle_beta   90.00
_cell.angle_gamma   90.00
#
_symmetry.space_group_name_H-M   'P 1'
#
loop_
_entity.id
_entity.type
_entity.pdbx_description
1 polymer ?
#
loop_
_entity_poly.entity_id
_entity_poly.type
_entity_poly.pdbx_seq_one_letter_code
_entity_poly.pdbx_strand_id
1 'polypeptide(L)'
;MTVTEVVTMSTGAPATGVPAARSPVDPHAARLTRWSWIMVGLFFVVLVVGAFLGMAAVSWLGLAEGQLLSEAGGSGWLVAAGLLLLEVSPVAVGSVLGARATRLGGGALAVSAFAVNVLLALYALTVQLVQLLAG
;
A
#
# COMPACT_ATOMS: atom_id res chain seq x y z
N MET A 1 37.94 -38.86 -60.53
CA MET A 1 38.22 -38.04 -59.34
C MET A 1 36.97 -37.20 -59.06
N THR A 2 36.10 -37.68 -58.18
CA THR A 2 34.90 -36.99 -57.74
C THR A 2 35.21 -36.37 -56.38
N VAL A 3 35.26 -35.03 -56.35
CA VAL A 3 35.46 -34.26 -55.11
C VAL A 3 34.08 -34.08 -54.47
N THR A 4 33.85 -34.78 -53.37
CA THR A 4 32.65 -34.64 -52.54
C THR A 4 32.74 -33.33 -51.78
N GLU A 5 31.93 -32.35 -52.16
CA GLU A 5 31.80 -31.08 -51.47
C GLU A 5 31.08 -31.31 -50.13
N VAL A 6 31.83 -31.21 -49.03
CA VAL A 6 31.28 -31.30 -47.68
C VAL A 6 30.58 -29.99 -47.37
N VAL A 7 29.27 -29.95 -47.60
CA VAL A 7 28.39 -28.86 -47.16
C VAL A 7 28.42 -28.80 -45.64
N THR A 8 29.19 -27.87 -45.11
CA THR A 8 29.23 -27.59 -43.67
C THR A 8 27.98 -26.78 -43.34
N MET A 9 26.95 -27.43 -42.77
CA MET A 9 25.85 -26.73 -42.12
C MET A 9 26.43 -25.92 -40.95
N SER A 10 26.64 -24.61 -41.18
CA SER A 10 26.85 -23.65 -40.10
C SER A 10 25.56 -23.58 -39.29
N THR A 11 25.49 -24.38 -38.23
CA THR A 11 24.47 -24.26 -37.18
C THR A 11 24.61 -22.86 -36.58
N GLY A 12 23.72 -21.96 -36.99
CA GLY A 12 23.63 -20.62 -36.44
C GLY A 12 23.58 -20.70 -34.93
N ALA A 13 24.53 -20.05 -34.26
CA ALA A 13 24.57 -19.93 -32.82
C ALA A 13 23.19 -19.44 -32.32
N PRO A 14 22.65 -20.00 -31.22
CA PRO A 14 21.42 -19.50 -30.66
C PRO A 14 21.65 -18.02 -30.35
N ALA A 15 20.82 -17.15 -30.93
CA ALA A 15 20.84 -15.74 -30.60
C ALA A 15 20.64 -15.65 -29.09
N THR A 16 21.72 -15.38 -28.36
CA THR A 16 21.67 -15.12 -26.93
C THR A 16 20.75 -13.93 -26.79
N GLY A 17 19.52 -14.20 -26.34
CA GLY A 17 18.51 -13.17 -26.15
C GLY A 17 19.08 -12.17 -25.17
N VAL A 18 19.61 -11.06 -25.70
CA VAL A 18 20.00 -9.91 -24.90
C VAL A 18 18.75 -9.59 -24.08
N PRO A 19 18.81 -9.66 -22.73
CA PRO A 19 17.67 -9.30 -21.91
C PRO A 19 17.27 -7.91 -22.36
N ALA A 20 16.06 -7.76 -22.89
CA ALA A 20 15.55 -6.47 -23.33
C ALA A 20 15.79 -5.49 -22.18
N ALA A 21 16.70 -4.53 -22.39
CA ALA A 21 17.06 -3.56 -21.38
C ALA A 21 15.75 -2.97 -20.87
N ARG A 22 15.45 -3.16 -19.58
CA ARG A 22 14.20 -2.67 -18.99
C ARG A 22 14.09 -1.20 -19.39
N SER A 23 13.04 -0.87 -20.13
CA SER A 23 12.71 0.50 -20.51
C SER A 23 12.95 1.41 -19.29
N PRO A 24 13.68 2.52 -19.43
CA PRO A 24 13.98 3.39 -18.29
C PRO A 24 12.66 3.79 -17.64
N VAL A 25 12.44 3.34 -16.41
CA VAL A 25 11.25 3.68 -15.63
C VAL A 25 11.24 5.19 -15.48
N ASP A 26 10.10 5.81 -15.77
CA ASP A 26 9.89 7.24 -15.58
C ASP A 26 10.31 7.63 -14.14
N PRO A 27 11.28 8.55 -13.96
CA PRO A 27 11.72 9.02 -12.64
C PRO A 27 10.57 9.51 -11.75
N HIS A 28 9.53 10.06 -12.36
CA HIS A 28 8.33 10.50 -11.65
C HIS A 28 7.53 9.30 -11.11
N ALA A 29 7.35 8.24 -11.91
CA ALA A 29 6.70 7.01 -11.46
C ALA A 29 7.48 6.34 -10.32
N ALA A 30 8.82 6.33 -10.40
CA ALA A 30 9.69 5.82 -9.34
C ALA A 30 9.54 6.60 -8.03
N ARG A 31 9.52 7.94 -8.11
CA ARG A 31 9.29 8.82 -6.94
C ARG A 31 7.93 8.58 -6.29
N LEU A 32 6.86 8.51 -7.08
CA LEU A 32 5.51 8.25 -6.57
C LEU A 32 5.40 6.87 -5.91
N THR A 33 6.03 5.85 -6.50
CA THR A 33 6.06 4.50 -5.94
C THR A 33 6.78 4.49 -4.59
N ARG A 34 7.91 5.19 -4.48
CA ARG A 34 8.64 5.34 -3.21
C ARG A 34 7.79 5.99 -2.13
N TRP A 35 7.10 7.09 -2.45
CA TRP A 35 6.20 7.75 -1.51
C TRP A 35 5.01 6.87 -1.12
N SER A 36 4.44 6.11 -2.07
CA SER A 36 3.38 5.15 -1.79
C SER A 36 3.82 4.08 -0.77
N TRP A 37 5.06 3.60 -0.85
CA TRP A 37 5.62 2.70 0.16
C TRP A 37 5.92 3.36 1.50
N ILE A 38 6.37 4.62 1.50
CA ILE A 38 6.54 5.39 2.75
C ILE A 38 5.20 5.50 3.49
N MET A 39 4.08 5.67 2.78
CA MET A 39 2.75 5.72 3.38
C MET A 39 2.34 4.42 4.06
N VAL A 40 2.79 3.26 3.54
CA VAL A 40 2.61 1.97 4.22
C VAL A 40 3.34 1.96 5.57
N GLY A 41 4.59 2.42 5.60
CA GLY A 41 5.33 2.54 6.87
C GLY A 41 4.67 3.54 7.84
N LEU A 42 4.23 4.68 7.31
CA LEU A 42 3.54 5.71 8.09
C LEU A 42 2.22 5.19 8.68
N PHE A 43 1.49 4.35 7.96
CA PHE A 43 0.27 3.71 8.48
C PHE A 43 0.54 2.96 9.78
N PHE A 44 1.61 2.16 9.86
CA PHE A 44 1.93 1.43 11.09
C PHE A 44 2.33 2.37 12.23
N VAL A 45 3.07 3.43 11.94
CA VAL A 45 3.40 4.45 12.94
C VAL A 45 2.13 5.10 13.48
N VAL A 46 1.22 5.50 12.58
CA VAL A 46 -0.05 6.12 12.94
C VAL A 46 -0.95 5.15 13.68
N LEU A 47 -0.98 3.86 13.32
CA LEU A 47 -1.76 2.85 14.02
C LEU A 47 -1.30 2.66 15.47
N VAL A 48 0.01 2.66 15.71
CA VAL A 48 0.57 2.64 17.07
C VAL A 48 0.19 3.91 17.84
N VAL A 49 0.37 5.09 17.23
CA VAL A 49 0.00 6.37 17.85
C VAL A 49 -1.51 6.43 18.13
N GLY A 50 -2.33 5.96 17.20
CA GLY A 50 -3.79 5.88 17.29
C GLY A 50 -4.23 5.02 18.47
N ALA A 51 -3.59 3.88 18.70
CA ALA A 51 -3.85 3.05 19.87
C ALA A 51 -3.59 3.80 21.20
N PHE A 52 -2.49 4.54 21.31
CA PHE A 52 -2.21 5.36 22.49
C PHE A 52 -3.21 6.51 22.65
N LEU A 53 -3.57 7.18 21.56
CA LEU A 53 -4.57 8.24 21.57
C LEU A 53 -5.97 7.71 21.92
N GLY A 54 -6.31 6.52 21.46
CA GLY A 54 -7.56 5.83 21.80
C GLY A 54 -7.64 5.51 23.29
N MET A 55 -6.58 4.94 23.87
CA MET A 55 -6.51 4.71 25.33
C MET A 55 -6.64 6.01 26.12
N ALA A 56 -5.92 7.07 25.70
CA ALA A 56 -6.01 8.37 26.36
C ALA A 56 -7.42 8.99 26.22
N ALA A 57 -8.08 8.82 25.08
CA ALA A 57 -9.43 9.31 24.83
C ALA A 57 -10.47 8.63 25.72
N VAL A 58 -10.36 7.32 25.94
CA VAL A 58 -11.23 6.57 26.88
C VAL A 58 -11.15 7.19 28.28
N SER A 59 -9.94 7.41 28.81
CA SER A 59 -9.78 8.05 30.12
C SER A 59 -10.29 9.49 30.15
N TRP A 60 -10.06 10.27 29.09
CA TRP A 60 -10.49 11.67 29.01
C TRP A 60 -12.01 11.82 28.95
N LEU A 61 -12.70 10.89 28.28
CA LEU A 61 -14.16 10.86 28.18
C LEU A 61 -14.85 10.23 29.41
N GLY A 62 -14.08 9.80 30.41
CA GLY A 62 -14.60 9.16 31.62
C GLY A 62 -15.15 7.76 31.39
N LEU A 63 -14.72 7.09 30.31
CA LEU A 63 -15.10 5.73 29.98
C LEU A 63 -14.22 4.73 30.74
N ALA A 64 -14.80 3.60 31.12
CA ALA A 64 -14.08 2.46 31.69
C ALA A 64 -13.34 1.67 30.61
N GLU A 65 -12.33 0.89 31.02
CA GLU A 65 -11.62 -0.01 30.11
C GLU A 65 -12.61 -1.01 29.47
N GLY A 66 -12.56 -1.11 28.13
CA GLY A 66 -13.45 -1.97 27.35
C GLY A 66 -14.74 -1.31 26.88
N GLN A 67 -15.06 -0.09 27.33
CA GLN A 67 -16.16 0.68 26.77
C GLN A 67 -15.79 1.30 25.42
N LEU A 68 -16.75 1.34 24.51
CA LEU A 68 -16.56 1.96 23.20
C LEU A 68 -16.64 3.48 23.30
N LEU A 69 -15.87 4.18 22.47
CA LEU A 69 -15.94 5.64 22.40
C LEU A 69 -17.35 6.15 22.09
N SER A 70 -18.14 5.42 21.31
CA SER A 70 -19.54 5.76 20.98
C SER A 70 -20.45 5.86 22.21
N GLU A 71 -20.10 5.20 23.33
CA GLU A 71 -20.87 5.27 24.59
C GLU A 71 -20.79 6.64 25.26
N ALA A 72 -19.76 7.45 24.95
CA ALA A 72 -19.64 8.85 25.41
C ALA A 72 -20.50 9.85 24.59
N GLY A 73 -21.45 9.34 23.79
CA GLY A 73 -22.36 10.15 22.98
C GLY A 73 -21.63 10.93 21.88
N GLY A 74 -22.12 12.13 21.54
CA GLY A 74 -21.64 12.88 20.37
C GLY A 74 -20.13 13.21 20.41
N SER A 75 -19.57 13.45 21.60
CA SER A 75 -18.14 13.73 21.76
C SER A 75 -17.27 12.51 21.43
N GLY A 76 -17.69 11.33 21.87
CA GLY A 76 -17.02 10.08 21.57
C GLY A 76 -17.05 9.70 20.10
N TRP A 77 -18.16 9.97 19.41
CA TRP A 77 -18.25 9.82 17.95
C TRP A 77 -17.30 10.76 17.20
N LEU A 78 -17.15 12.01 17.65
CA LEU A 78 -16.19 12.94 17.04
C LEU A 78 -14.75 12.46 17.20
N VAL A 79 -14.39 11.95 18.39
CA VAL A 79 -13.04 11.40 18.64
C VAL A 79 -12.81 10.14 17.82
N ALA A 80 -13.77 9.21 17.79
CA ALA A 80 -13.69 7.99 16.98
C ALA A 80 -13.52 8.31 15.48
N ALA A 81 -14.29 9.26 14.96
CA ALA A 81 -14.15 9.71 13.58
C ALA A 81 -12.78 10.35 13.32
N GLY A 82 -12.26 11.15 14.26
CA GLY A 82 -10.93 11.75 14.17
C GLY A 82 -9.81 10.72 14.13
N LEU A 83 -9.88 9.70 15.00
CA LEU A 83 -8.92 8.59 15.02
C LEU A 83 -9.00 7.76 13.73
N LEU A 84 -10.21 7.48 13.24
CA LEU A 84 -10.39 6.78 11.97
C LEU A 84 -9.78 7.55 10.79
N LEU A 85 -10.04 8.85 10.71
CA LEU A 85 -9.48 9.69 9.66
C LEU A 85 -7.96 9.73 9.74
N LEU A 86 -7.43 9.84 10.96
CA LEU A 86 -5.99 9.80 11.20
C LEU A 86 -5.40 8.47 10.68
N GLU A 87 -5.96 7.32 11.04
CA GLU A 87 -5.49 5.99 10.65
C GLU A 87 -5.61 5.70 9.15
N VAL A 88 -6.72 6.10 8.53
CA VAL A 88 -6.97 5.83 7.09
C VAL A 88 -6.20 6.81 6.19
N SER A 89 -5.83 7.99 6.68
CA SER A 89 -5.20 9.03 5.85
C SER A 89 -3.92 8.59 5.12
N PRO A 90 -2.95 7.88 5.74
CA PRO A 90 -1.72 7.51 5.04
C PRO A 90 -2.01 6.52 3.92
N VAL A 91 -2.84 5.52 4.17
CA VAL A 91 -3.17 4.48 3.17
C VAL A 91 -4.05 5.01 2.05
N ALA A 92 -4.92 5.98 2.32
CA ALA A 92 -5.66 6.69 1.27
C ALA A 92 -4.70 7.47 0.35
N VAL A 93 -3.77 8.24 0.93
CA VAL A 93 -2.74 8.97 0.16
C VAL A 93 -1.84 7.99 -0.60
N GLY A 94 -1.37 6.94 0.06
CA GLY A 94 -0.53 5.90 -0.52
C GLY A 94 -1.20 5.18 -1.69
N SER A 95 -2.51 4.94 -1.60
CA SER A 95 -3.32 4.39 -2.69
C SER A 95 -3.38 5.34 -3.89
N VAL A 96 -3.62 6.63 -3.67
CA VAL A 96 -3.63 7.63 -4.76
C VAL A 96 -2.26 7.71 -5.45
N LEU A 97 -1.18 7.71 -4.67
CA LEU A 97 0.19 7.73 -5.18
C LEU A 97 0.52 6.47 -6.00
N GLY A 98 0.17 5.29 -5.47
CA GLY A 98 0.38 4.01 -6.16
C GLY A 98 -0.44 3.90 -7.45
N ALA A 99 -1.70 4.36 -7.44
CA ALA A 99 -2.54 4.40 -8.62
C ALA A 99 -1.97 5.34 -9.70
N ARG A 100 -1.49 6.53 -9.30
CA ARG A 100 -0.82 7.46 -10.22
C ARG A 100 0.48 6.87 -10.78
N ALA A 101 1.30 6.24 -9.95
CA ALA A 101 2.53 5.57 -10.39
C ALA A 101 2.24 4.44 -11.40
N THR A 102 1.18 3.66 -11.17
CA THR A 102 0.73 2.59 -12.07
C THR A 102 0.29 3.14 -13.41
N ARG A 103 -0.49 4.23 -13.43
CA ARG A 103 -0.93 4.91 -14.66
C ARG A 103 0.22 5.48 -15.49
N LEU A 104 1.34 5.82 -14.85
CA LEU A 104 2.57 6.27 -15.50
C LEU A 104 3.51 5.11 -15.92
N GLY A 105 3.09 3.86 -15.77
CA GLY A 105 3.89 2.70 -16.17
C GLY A 105 4.93 2.24 -15.14
N GLY A 106 4.75 2.53 -13.85
CA GLY A 106 5.65 2.18 -12.74
C GLY A 106 5.87 0.67 -12.46
N GLY A 107 5.38 -0.22 -13.33
CA GLY A 107 5.60 -1.67 -13.27
C GLY A 107 5.01 -2.34 -12.01
N ALA A 108 5.46 -3.57 -11.74
CA ALA A 108 4.92 -4.41 -10.67
C ALA A 108 5.07 -3.80 -9.27
N LEU A 109 6.11 -3.00 -9.03
CA LEU A 109 6.35 -2.36 -7.73
C LEU A 109 5.31 -1.26 -7.42
N ALA A 110 4.85 -0.53 -8.44
CA ALA A 110 3.79 0.48 -8.30
C ALA A 110 2.43 -0.18 -8.03
N VAL A 111 2.15 -1.28 -8.74
CA VAL A 111 0.93 -2.07 -8.57
C VAL A 111 0.87 -2.68 -7.18
N SER A 112 1.97 -3.25 -6.68
CA SER A 112 2.01 -3.81 -5.34
C SER A 112 1.88 -2.73 -4.26
N ALA A 113 2.53 -1.58 -4.42
CA ALA A 113 2.37 -0.45 -3.49
C ALA A 113 0.91 0.02 -3.41
N PHE A 114 0.23 0.14 -4.56
CA PHE A 114 -1.19 0.45 -4.62
C PHE A 114 -2.03 -0.61 -3.91
N ALA A 115 -1.86 -1.88 -4.27
CA ALA A 115 -2.64 -2.98 -3.72
C ALA A 115 -2.48 -3.09 -2.19
N VAL A 116 -1.25 -2.97 -1.67
CA VAL A 116 -0.98 -3.01 -0.23
C VAL A 116 -1.68 -1.86 0.49
N ASN A 117 -1.57 -0.62 0.00
CA ASN A 117 -2.27 0.50 0.62
C ASN A 117 -3.80 0.32 0.60
N VAL A 118 -4.38 -0.18 -0.50
CA VAL A 118 -5.81 -0.48 -0.57
C VAL A 118 -6.21 -1.55 0.43
N LEU A 119 -5.43 -2.63 0.54
CA LEU A 119 -5.69 -3.70 1.50
C LEU A 119 -5.61 -3.20 2.94
N LEU A 120 -4.65 -2.33 3.26
CA LEU A 120 -4.54 -1.73 4.59
C LEU A 120 -5.69 -0.76 4.89
N ALA A 121 -6.15 0.01 3.90
CA ALA A 121 -7.34 0.85 4.05
C ALA A 121 -8.59 0.00 4.31
N LEU A 122 -8.79 -1.08 3.55
CA LEU A 122 -9.88 -2.02 3.77
C LEU A 122 -9.79 -2.68 5.15
N TYR A 123 -8.59 -3.08 5.57
CA TYR A 123 -8.36 -3.63 6.91
C TYR A 123 -8.77 -2.64 8.00
N ALA A 124 -8.27 -1.40 7.96
CA ALA A 124 -8.61 -0.37 8.95
C ALA A 124 -10.12 -0.10 9.02
N LEU A 125 -10.77 0.04 7.85
CA LEU A 125 -12.22 0.23 7.77
C LEU A 125 -12.99 -0.98 8.28
N THR A 126 -12.52 -2.21 8.01
CA THR A 126 -13.19 -3.44 8.47
C THR A 126 -13.09 -3.58 9.98
N VAL A 127 -11.92 -3.33 10.56
CA VAL A 127 -11.73 -3.34 12.02
C VAL A 127 -12.67 -2.33 12.67
N GLN A 128 -12.78 -1.12 12.12
CA GLN A 128 -13.69 -0.12 12.64
C GLN A 128 -15.16 -0.53 12.50
N LEU A 129 -15.55 -1.11 11.37
CA LEU A 129 -16.90 -1.60 11.16
C LEU A 129 -17.28 -2.68 12.18
N VAL A 130 -16.37 -3.60 12.48
CA VAL A 130 -16.59 -4.63 13.51
C VAL A 130 -16.80 -3.99 14.88
N GLN A 131 -16.00 -2.99 15.25
CA GLN A 131 -16.19 -2.28 16.51
C GLN A 131 -17.51 -1.52 16.57
N LEU A 132 -18.00 -0.98 15.45
CA LEU A 132 -19.30 -0.32 15.36
C LEU A 132 -20.48 -1.30 15.47
N LEU A 133 -20.33 -2.53 14.98
CA LEU A 133 -21.37 -3.56 15.05
C LEU A 133 -21.40 -4.32 16.39
N ALA A 134 -20.31 -4.26 17.16
CA ALA A 134 -20.19 -4.90 18.47
C ALA A 134 -20.66 -4.01 19.64
N GLY A 135 -20.91 -2.72 19.39
CA GLY A 135 -21.49 -1.77 20.34
C GLY A 135 -22.98 -1.55 20.12
#